data_AF-A0A2L1UBU9-F1
#
_entry.id   AF-A0A2L1UBU9-F1
#
_cell.length_a   1.000
_cell.length_b   1.000
_cell.length_c   1.000
_cell.angle_alpha   90.00
_cell.angle_beta   90.00
_cell.angle_gamma   90.00
#
_symmetry.space_group_name_H-M   'P 1'
#
loop_
_entity.id
_entity.type
_entity.pdbx_description
1 polymer ?
#
loop_
_entity_poly.entity_id
_entity_poly.type
_entity_poly.pdbx_seq_one_letter_code
_entity_poly.pdbx_strand_id
1 'polypeptide(L)'
;MLKQVDRMWSQRLQVLDRRGQAKPVRNRIRKNVIRLADSKESQKRQGIERSQNRSIEENKKSGLLFLLFIAIMEEIIFRDWLVQLSMEFTGFISYIFLIWLSIISFSLLHLRFGWNHVISKTPLAVINLCALFSTGSVISAIIAHMLFNYLVWKDNSLVSFQHAASRYSTAVRLR
;
A
#
# COMPACT_ATOMS: atom_id res chain seq x y z
N MET A 1 -23.63 63.18 8.99
CA MET A 1 -22.40 63.05 9.82
C MET A 1 -21.56 61.80 9.52
N LEU A 2 -22.13 60.59 9.41
CA LEU A 2 -21.34 59.35 9.16
C LEU A 2 -20.46 59.38 7.89
N LYS A 3 -20.93 59.99 6.78
CA LYS A 3 -20.13 60.17 5.54
C LYS A 3 -18.93 61.12 5.65
N GLN A 4 -18.85 61.92 6.72
CA GLN A 4 -17.79 62.92 6.91
C GLN A 4 -16.66 62.34 7.77
N VAL A 5 -17.01 61.52 8.77
CA VAL A 5 -16.06 60.77 9.59
C VAL A 5 -15.29 59.73 8.74
N ASP A 6 -15.96 59.09 7.80
CA ASP A 6 -15.36 58.10 6.90
C ASP A 6 -14.34 58.71 5.92
N ARG A 7 -14.52 59.99 5.56
CA ARG A 7 -13.57 60.76 4.73
C ARG A 7 -12.33 61.20 5.50
N MET A 8 -12.47 61.51 6.79
CA MET A 8 -11.31 61.87 7.64
C MET A 8 -10.41 60.65 7.93
N TRP A 9 -10.99 59.48 8.16
CA TRP A 9 -10.21 58.26 8.43
C TRP A 9 -9.44 57.76 7.20
N SER A 10 -9.96 57.98 5.99
CA SER A 10 -9.30 57.57 4.75
C SER A 10 -8.08 58.44 4.37
N GLN A 11 -7.99 59.68 4.86
CA GLN A 11 -6.82 60.54 4.64
C GLN A 11 -5.65 60.24 5.59
N ARG A 12 -5.91 59.75 6.82
CA ARG A 12 -4.85 59.47 7.81
C ARG A 12 -4.07 58.17 7.59
N LEU A 13 -4.52 57.29 6.69
CA LEU A 13 -3.89 55.98 6.43
C LEU A 13 -3.23 55.93 5.04
N GLN A 14 -2.47 56.95 4.70
CA GLN A 14 -1.63 56.96 3.50
C GLN A 14 -0.16 56.82 3.90
N VAL A 15 0.41 55.64 3.67
CA VAL A 15 1.85 55.44 3.76
C VAL A 15 2.41 55.70 2.36
N LEU A 16 3.26 56.71 2.23
CA LEU A 16 3.97 57.00 0.99
C LEU A 16 4.93 55.83 0.69
N ASP A 17 4.90 55.33 -0.55
CA ASP A 17 5.90 54.35 -0.97
C ASP A 17 7.26 55.01 -1.23
N ARG A 18 8.30 54.22 -1.55
CA ARG A 18 9.66 54.74 -1.80
C ARG A 18 9.77 55.73 -2.97
N ARG A 19 8.71 55.89 -3.77
CA ARG A 19 8.59 56.85 -4.87
C ARG A 19 7.67 58.03 -4.53
N GLY A 20 7.28 58.19 -3.27
CA GLY A 20 6.40 59.28 -2.83
C GLY A 20 4.95 59.15 -3.29
N GLN A 21 4.52 57.98 -3.76
CA GLN A 21 3.12 57.76 -4.15
C GLN A 21 2.30 57.22 -2.97
N ALA A 22 1.16 57.84 -2.71
CA ALA A 22 0.21 57.38 -1.70
C ALA A 22 -0.43 56.05 -2.14
N LYS A 23 -0.05 54.94 -1.49
CA LYS A 23 -0.74 53.66 -1.67
C LYS A 23 -1.73 53.46 -0.52
N PRO A 24 -2.99 53.10 -0.81
CA PRO A 24 -3.97 52.86 0.24
C PRO A 24 -3.51 51.70 1.13
N VAL A 25 -3.32 51.96 2.42
CA VAL A 25 -2.90 50.96 3.43
C VAL A 25 -3.80 49.72 3.43
N ARG A 26 -5.07 49.90 3.04
CA ARG A 26 -6.07 48.84 2.85
C ARG A 26 -5.61 47.72 1.90
N ASN A 27 -4.83 48.04 0.87
CA ASN A 27 -4.32 47.03 -0.07
C ASN A 27 -3.21 46.17 0.53
N ARG A 28 -2.43 46.70 1.49
CA ARG A 28 -1.35 45.94 2.14
C ARG A 28 -1.93 44.96 3.17
N ILE A 29 -2.91 45.39 3.95
CA ILE A 29 -3.61 44.53 4.92
C ILE A 29 -4.32 43.38 4.18
N ARG A 30 -5.06 43.69 3.10
CA ARG A 30 -5.76 42.66 2.30
C ARG A 30 -4.81 41.59 1.74
N LYS A 31 -3.64 41.99 1.20
CA LYS A 31 -2.64 41.05 0.68
C LYS A 31 -2.05 40.15 1.76
N ASN A 32 -1.79 40.68 2.95
CA ASN A 32 -1.28 39.89 4.07
C ASN A 32 -2.31 38.89 4.58
N VAL A 33 -3.59 39.29 4.68
CA VAL A 33 -4.68 38.38 5.07
C VAL A 33 -4.84 37.24 4.06
N ILE A 34 -4.80 37.53 2.75
CA ILE A 34 -4.87 36.49 1.71
C ILE A 34 -3.70 35.52 1.82
N ARG A 35 -2.45 36.01 1.95
CA ARG A 35 -1.28 35.12 2.14
C ARG A 35 -1.37 34.24 3.37
N LEU A 36 -1.89 34.77 4.48
CA LEU A 36 -2.06 34.00 5.71
C LEU A 36 -3.14 32.93 5.56
N ALA A 37 -4.23 33.24 4.85
CA ALA A 37 -5.27 32.26 4.51
C ALA A 37 -4.71 31.15 3.61
N ASP A 38 -3.99 31.51 2.53
CA ASP A 38 -3.36 30.57 1.61
C ASP A 38 -2.32 29.68 2.29
N SER A 39 -1.53 30.26 3.23
CA SER A 39 -0.54 29.52 4.01
C SER A 39 -1.21 28.53 4.97
N LYS A 40 -2.27 28.93 5.68
CA LYS A 40 -3.05 28.04 6.56
C LYS A 40 -3.72 26.92 5.78
N GLU A 41 -4.27 27.23 4.61
CA GLU A 41 -4.90 26.22 3.76
C GLU A 41 -3.86 25.23 3.21
N SER A 42 -2.70 25.73 2.77
CA SER A 42 -1.58 24.89 2.31
C SER A 42 -1.05 23.98 3.42
N GLN A 43 -0.88 24.49 4.64
CA GLN A 43 -0.50 23.67 5.81
C GLN A 43 -1.55 22.61 6.13
N LYS A 44 -2.85 22.96 6.07
CA LYS A 44 -3.94 21.99 6.28
C LYS A 44 -3.93 20.89 5.22
N ARG A 45 -3.76 21.24 3.94
CA ARG A 45 -3.66 20.28 2.83
C ARG A 45 -2.47 19.34 3.00
N GLN A 46 -1.29 19.87 3.33
CA GLN A 46 -0.11 19.06 3.63
C GLN A 46 -0.32 18.13 4.83
N GLY A 47 -1.01 18.58 5.87
CA GLY A 47 -1.35 17.75 7.02
C GLY A 47 -2.24 16.55 6.65
N ILE A 48 -3.28 16.79 5.86
CA ILE A 48 -4.19 15.74 5.38
C ILE A 48 -3.43 14.74 4.50
N GLU A 49 -2.64 15.22 3.53
CA GLU A 49 -1.86 14.37 2.62
C GLU A 49 -0.87 13.48 3.38
N ARG A 50 -0.19 14.02 4.39
CA ARG A 50 0.71 13.22 5.26
C ARG A 50 -0.04 12.15 6.04
N SER A 51 -1.22 12.47 6.58
CA SER A 51 -2.03 11.49 7.33
C SER A 51 -2.54 10.36 6.43
N GLN A 52 -2.96 10.68 5.20
CA GLN A 52 -3.39 9.70 4.21
C GLN A 52 -2.23 8.81 3.74
N ASN A 53 -1.06 9.39 3.48
CA ASN A 53 0.11 8.60 3.08
C ASN A 53 0.56 7.65 4.20
N ARG A 54 0.53 8.10 5.46
CA ARG A 54 0.85 7.24 6.61
C ARG A 54 -0.15 6.07 6.73
N SER A 55 -1.46 6.32 6.62
CA SER A 55 -2.45 5.25 6.75
C SER A 55 -2.36 4.23 5.60
N ILE A 56 -2.04 4.67 4.38
CA ILE A 56 -1.78 3.77 3.25
C ILE A 56 -0.55 2.90 3.52
N GLU A 57 0.53 3.48 4.06
CA GLU A 57 1.75 2.73 4.37
C GLU A 57 1.53 1.70 5.49
N GLU A 58 0.80 2.08 6.55
CA GLU A 58 0.42 1.19 7.64
C GLU A 58 -0.45 0.02 7.14
N ASN A 59 -1.45 0.30 6.30
CA ASN A 59 -2.30 -0.73 5.69
C ASN A 59 -1.52 -1.68 4.78
N LYS A 60 -0.51 -1.17 4.04
CA LYS A 60 0.35 -2.01 3.21
C LYS A 60 1.22 -2.95 4.05
N LYS A 61 1.77 -2.45 5.16
CA LYS A 61 2.58 -3.24 6.10
C LYS A 61 1.76 -4.32 6.79
N SER A 62 0.57 -3.98 7.29
CA SER A 62 -0.32 -4.97 7.92
C SER A 62 -0.76 -6.05 6.93
N GLY A 63 -1.06 -5.68 5.69
CA GLY A 63 -1.39 -6.63 4.62
C GLY A 63 -0.25 -7.62 4.32
N LEU A 64 1.01 -7.14 4.29
CA LEU A 64 2.17 -8.02 4.10
C LEU A 64 2.34 -8.98 5.27
N LEU A 65 2.28 -8.50 6.52
CA LEU A 65 2.42 -9.35 7.70
C LEU A 65 1.35 -10.46 7.73
N PHE A 66 0.12 -10.11 7.40
CA PHE A 66 -0.97 -11.08 7.30
C PHE A 66 -0.72 -12.14 6.20
N LEU A 67 -0.24 -11.72 5.03
CA LEU A 67 0.12 -12.60 3.91
C LEU A 67 1.26 -13.58 4.28
N LEU A 68 2.26 -13.10 5.03
CA LEU A 68 3.35 -13.92 5.53
C LEU A 68 2.88 -14.91 6.60
N PHE A 69 2.00 -14.45 7.50
CA PHE A 69 1.41 -15.31 8.52
C PHE A 69 0.59 -16.45 7.90
N ILE A 70 -0.22 -16.17 6.88
CA ILE A 70 -0.97 -17.19 6.15
C ILE A 70 -0.01 -18.22 5.51
N ALA A 71 1.07 -17.77 4.86
CA ALA A 71 2.04 -18.69 4.26
C ALA A 71 2.64 -19.65 5.30
N ILE A 72 2.94 -19.17 6.51
CA ILE A 72 3.43 -20.02 7.60
C ILE A 72 2.37 -21.07 7.97
N MET A 73 1.12 -20.65 8.19
CA MET A 73 0.02 -21.56 8.54
C MET A 73 -0.23 -22.60 7.45
N GLU A 74 -0.21 -22.19 6.18
CA GLU A 74 -0.39 -23.11 5.05
C GLU A 74 0.72 -24.17 5.00
N GLU A 75 1.99 -23.80 5.16
CA GLU A 75 3.06 -24.79 5.14
C GLU A 75 3.02 -25.73 6.35
N ILE A 76 2.64 -25.27 7.54
CA ILE A 76 2.45 -26.15 8.70
C ILE A 76 1.33 -27.17 8.41
N ILE A 77 0.20 -26.74 7.85
CA ILE A 77 -0.93 -27.64 7.59
C ILE A 77 -0.59 -28.63 6.46
N PHE A 78 -0.09 -28.13 5.33
CA PHE A 78 0.05 -28.94 4.12
C PHE A 78 1.38 -29.70 4.03
N ARG A 79 2.46 -29.18 4.62
CA ARG A 79 3.83 -29.76 4.48
C ARG A 79 4.31 -30.42 5.76
N ASP A 80 3.92 -29.93 6.92
CA ASP A 80 4.22 -30.61 8.17
C ASP A 80 3.17 -31.69 8.43
N TRP A 81 1.94 -31.28 8.75
CA TRP A 81 0.91 -32.21 9.21
C TRP A 81 0.49 -33.24 8.15
N LEU A 82 0.12 -32.79 6.94
CA LEU A 82 -0.42 -33.69 5.91
C LEU A 82 0.63 -34.65 5.31
N VAL A 83 1.90 -34.21 5.20
CA VAL A 83 2.99 -35.06 4.71
C VAL A 83 3.48 -36.00 5.81
N GLN A 84 3.55 -35.58 7.07
CA GLN A 84 3.86 -36.51 8.16
C GLN A 84 2.78 -37.60 8.27
N LEU A 85 1.50 -37.21 8.16
CA LEU A 85 0.39 -38.15 8.14
C LEU A 85 0.53 -39.15 6.98
N SER A 86 1.10 -38.76 5.83
CA SER A 86 1.32 -39.70 4.73
C SER A 86 2.41 -40.73 4.99
N MET A 87 3.40 -40.40 5.83
CA MET A 87 4.47 -41.32 6.24
C MET A 87 3.99 -42.39 7.21
N GLU A 88 2.87 -42.18 7.91
CA GLU A 88 2.28 -43.19 8.80
C GLU A 88 1.61 -44.34 8.03
N PHE A 89 1.33 -44.16 6.73
CA PHE A 89 0.76 -45.22 5.89
C PHE A 89 1.86 -46.10 5.30
N THR A 90 1.74 -47.41 5.50
CA THR A 90 2.74 -48.42 5.09
C THR A 90 2.77 -48.73 3.59
N GLY A 91 1.86 -48.16 2.79
CA GLY A 91 1.77 -48.40 1.35
C GLY A 91 2.45 -47.31 0.53
N PHE A 92 3.40 -47.67 -0.34
CA PHE A 92 4.03 -46.74 -1.28
C PHE A 92 3.01 -45.98 -2.14
N ILE A 93 1.95 -46.67 -2.60
CA ILE A 93 0.87 -46.05 -3.36
C ILE A 93 0.11 -45.02 -2.52
N SER A 94 -0.20 -45.35 -1.26
CA SER A 94 -0.87 -44.44 -0.33
C SER A 94 -0.03 -43.19 -0.04
N TYR A 95 1.28 -43.37 0.14
CA TYR A 95 2.23 -42.27 0.33
C TYR A 95 2.26 -41.32 -0.88
N ILE A 96 2.44 -41.85 -2.10
CA ILE A 96 2.42 -41.06 -3.34
C ILE A 96 1.08 -40.34 -3.50
N PHE A 97 -0.03 -41.05 -3.25
CA PHE A 97 -1.38 -40.48 -3.36
C PHE A 97 -1.58 -39.30 -2.40
N LEU A 98 -1.17 -39.42 -1.14
CA LEU A 98 -1.30 -38.36 -0.15
C LEU A 98 -0.39 -37.16 -0.44
N ILE A 99 0.80 -37.38 -1.00
CA ILE A 99 1.64 -36.30 -1.52
C ILE A 99 0.89 -35.52 -2.60
N TRP A 100 0.36 -36.21 -3.61
CA TRP A 100 -0.41 -35.57 -4.68
C TRP A 100 -1.64 -34.84 -4.13
N LEU A 101 -2.33 -35.46 -3.18
CA LEU A 101 -3.45 -34.83 -2.49
C LEU A 101 -3.02 -33.53 -1.79
N SER A 102 -1.87 -33.50 -1.11
CA SER A 102 -1.36 -32.27 -0.48
C SER A 102 -1.15 -31.13 -1.48
N ILE A 103 -0.58 -31.43 -2.66
CA ILE A 103 -0.31 -30.45 -3.72
C ILE A 103 -1.64 -29.95 -4.29
N ILE A 104 -2.55 -30.87 -4.62
CA ILE A 104 -3.84 -30.55 -5.23
C ILE A 104 -4.70 -29.75 -4.26
N SER A 105 -4.81 -30.17 -2.99
CA SER A 105 -5.59 -29.47 -1.97
C SER A 105 -5.04 -28.07 -1.70
N PHE A 106 -3.72 -27.90 -1.60
CA PHE A 106 -3.08 -26.59 -1.46
C PHE A 106 -3.42 -25.66 -2.64
N SER A 107 -3.31 -26.15 -3.87
CA SER A 107 -3.62 -25.37 -5.07
C SER A 107 -5.13 -25.05 -5.17
N LEU A 108 -6.01 -26.00 -4.86
CA LEU A 108 -7.46 -25.80 -4.93
C LEU A 108 -8.00 -24.83 -3.87
N LEU A 109 -7.32 -24.70 -2.72
CA LEU A 109 -7.67 -23.67 -1.72
C LEU A 109 -7.62 -22.25 -2.31
N HIS A 110 -6.82 -22.06 -3.36
CA HIS A 110 -6.66 -20.79 -4.06
C HIS A 110 -7.69 -20.57 -5.19
N LEU A 111 -8.63 -21.49 -5.39
CA LEU A 111 -9.63 -21.38 -6.45
C LEU A 111 -10.52 -20.13 -6.31
N ARG A 112 -10.71 -19.63 -5.08
CA ARG A 112 -11.42 -18.35 -4.82
C ARG A 112 -10.75 -17.16 -5.50
N PHE A 113 -9.45 -17.23 -5.78
CA PHE A 113 -8.68 -16.20 -6.48
C PHE A 113 -8.59 -16.44 -8.00
N GLY A 114 -9.18 -17.54 -8.49
CA GLY A 114 -9.24 -17.91 -9.90
C GLY A 114 -8.15 -18.91 -10.33
N TRP A 115 -8.35 -19.50 -11.51
CA TRP A 115 -7.49 -20.57 -12.05
C TRP A 115 -6.03 -20.17 -12.24
N ASN A 116 -5.76 -18.91 -12.56
CA ASN A 116 -4.39 -18.42 -12.68
C ASN A 116 -3.61 -18.55 -11.35
N HIS A 117 -4.28 -18.36 -10.21
CA HIS A 117 -3.68 -18.56 -8.90
C HIS A 117 -3.43 -20.06 -8.61
N VAL A 118 -4.37 -20.93 -8.97
CA VAL A 118 -4.22 -22.39 -8.83
C VAL A 118 -3.02 -22.89 -9.64
N ILE A 119 -2.92 -22.48 -10.91
CA ILE A 119 -1.84 -22.87 -11.81
C ILE A 119 -0.49 -22.34 -11.31
N SER A 120 -0.41 -21.08 -10.88
CA SER A 120 0.86 -20.49 -10.40
C SER A 120 1.30 -21.02 -9.04
N LYS A 121 0.37 -21.42 -8.16
CA LYS A 121 0.69 -22.01 -6.85
C LYS A 121 1.09 -23.48 -6.92
N THR A 122 0.73 -24.18 -8.00
CA THR A 122 1.08 -25.60 -8.16
C THR A 122 2.60 -25.83 -8.28
N PRO A 123 3.37 -25.10 -9.11
CA PRO A 123 4.82 -25.19 -9.13
C PRO A 123 5.45 -24.84 -7.78
N LEU A 124 4.92 -23.82 -7.09
CA LEU A 124 5.39 -23.45 -5.75
C LEU A 124 5.20 -24.60 -4.74
N ALA A 125 4.04 -25.27 -4.80
CA ALA A 125 3.75 -26.42 -3.97
C ALA A 125 4.75 -27.57 -4.17
N VAL A 126 5.13 -27.83 -5.43
CA VAL A 126 6.14 -28.84 -5.78
C VAL A 126 7.53 -28.42 -5.28
N ILE A 127 7.93 -27.15 -5.49
CA ILE A 127 9.22 -26.63 -5.02
C ILE A 127 9.33 -26.72 -3.50
N ASN A 128 8.30 -26.32 -2.77
CA ASN A 128 8.27 -26.38 -1.31
C ASN A 128 8.35 -27.81 -0.78
N LEU A 129 7.68 -28.75 -1.47
CA LEU A 129 7.76 -30.17 -1.14
C LEU A 129 9.18 -30.73 -1.39
N CYS A 130 9.80 -30.38 -2.52
CA CYS A 130 11.19 -30.75 -2.79
C CYS A 130 12.14 -30.17 -1.73
N ALA A 131 11.92 -28.93 -1.31
CA ALA A 131 12.70 -28.29 -0.24
C ALA A 131 12.53 -29.01 1.10
N LEU A 132 11.30 -29.39 1.45
CA LEU A 132 11.01 -30.20 2.65
C LEU A 132 11.77 -31.54 2.59
N PHE A 133 11.67 -32.30 1.50
CA PHE A 133 12.36 -33.59 1.41
C PHE A 133 13.89 -33.47 1.35
N SER A 134 14.40 -32.40 0.77
CA SER A 134 15.86 -32.19 0.68
C SER A 134 16.48 -31.79 2.01
N THR A 135 15.74 -31.09 2.88
CA THR A 135 16.25 -30.58 4.16
C THR A 135 15.73 -31.33 5.37
N GLY A 136 14.64 -32.08 5.23
CA GLY A 136 13.87 -32.66 6.33
C GLY A 136 13.17 -31.62 7.22
N SER A 137 13.02 -30.36 6.76
CA SER A 137 12.48 -29.27 7.58
C SER A 137 11.39 -28.47 6.87
N VAL A 138 10.28 -28.22 7.56
CA VAL A 138 9.21 -27.31 7.08
C VAL A 138 9.69 -25.86 6.98
N ILE A 139 10.76 -25.49 7.71
CA ILE A 139 11.29 -24.12 7.73
C ILE A 139 11.75 -23.69 6.33
N SER A 140 12.36 -24.58 5.54
CA SER A 140 12.77 -24.23 4.18
C SER A 140 11.58 -23.96 3.26
N ALA A 141 10.50 -24.72 3.41
CA ALA A 141 9.26 -24.51 2.66
C ALA A 141 8.60 -23.18 3.06
N ILE A 142 8.57 -22.86 4.36
CA ILE A 142 8.08 -21.58 4.88
C ILE A 142 8.84 -20.41 4.28
N ILE A 143 10.18 -20.45 4.31
CA ILE A 143 11.02 -19.37 3.76
C ILE A 143 10.78 -19.20 2.26
N ALA A 144 10.73 -20.28 1.50
CA ALA A 144 10.47 -20.24 0.06
C ALA A 144 9.09 -19.65 -0.26
N HIS A 145 8.05 -20.05 0.48
CA HIS A 145 6.71 -19.50 0.31
C HIS A 145 6.65 -18.01 0.71
N MET A 146 7.21 -17.64 1.85
CA MET A 146 7.27 -16.25 2.29
C MET A 146 8.00 -15.36 1.27
N LEU A 147 9.11 -15.85 0.71
CA LEU A 147 9.86 -15.14 -0.33
C LEU A 147 9.00 -14.95 -1.59
N PHE A 148 8.34 -16.01 -2.06
CA PHE A 148 7.41 -15.91 -3.20
C PHE A 148 6.32 -14.86 -2.95
N ASN A 149 5.68 -14.93 -1.78
CA ASN A 149 4.60 -14.01 -1.38
C ASN A 149 5.10 -12.56 -1.28
N TYR A 150 6.29 -12.35 -0.74
CA TYR A 150 6.93 -11.03 -0.66
C TYR A 150 7.24 -10.45 -2.06
N LEU A 151 7.79 -11.26 -2.96
CA LEU A 151 8.09 -10.83 -4.34
C LEU A 151 6.82 -10.44 -5.09
N VAL A 152 5.77 -11.26 -5.00
CA VAL A 152 4.46 -10.95 -5.61
C VAL A 152 3.83 -9.70 -5.00
N TRP A 153 3.93 -9.51 -3.68
CA TRP A 153 3.44 -8.29 -3.02
C TRP A 153 4.18 -7.05 -3.51
N LYS A 154 5.50 -7.13 -3.63
CA LYS A 154 6.35 -6.04 -4.13
C LYS A 154 5.95 -5.66 -5.56
N ASP A 155 5.77 -6.63 -6.45
CA ASP A 155 5.42 -6.36 -7.85
C ASP A 155 4.02 -5.73 -7.99
N ASN A 156 3.03 -6.23 -7.26
CA ASN A 156 1.69 -5.65 -7.25
C ASN A 156 1.67 -4.23 -6.66
N SER A 157 2.54 -3.93 -5.69
CA SER A 157 2.70 -2.59 -5.14
C SER A 157 3.28 -1.59 -6.15
N LEU A 158 4.08 -2.06 -7.11
CA LEU A 158 4.65 -1.25 -8.19
C LEU A 158 3.63 -0.98 -9.30
N VAL A 159 2.85 -1.99 -9.71
CA VAL A 159 1.82 -1.85 -10.75
C VAL A 159 0.73 -0.86 -10.33
N SER A 160 0.29 -0.93 -9.08
CA SER A 160 -0.69 0.02 -8.52
C SER A 160 -0.16 1.47 -8.51
N PHE A 161 1.15 1.66 -8.27
CA PHE A 161 1.78 2.98 -8.32
C PHE A 161 1.83 3.55 -9.74
N GLN A 162 2.19 2.73 -10.74
CA GLN A 162 2.23 3.16 -12.15
C GLN A 162 0.84 3.58 -12.67
N HIS A 163 -0.21 2.85 -12.31
CA HIS A 163 -1.59 3.21 -12.67
C HIS A 163 -2.06 4.50 -11.99
N ALA A 164 -1.63 4.77 -10.76
CA ALA A 164 -1.92 6.03 -10.09
C ALA A 164 -1.19 7.19 -10.79
N ALA A 165 0.08 7.01 -11.14
CA ALA A 165 0.89 8.03 -11.81
C ALA A 165 0.35 8.39 -13.22
N SER A 166 -0.12 7.42 -14.00
CA SER A 166 -0.68 7.66 -15.34
C SER A 166 -2.02 8.43 -15.32
N ARG A 167 -2.85 8.22 -14.29
CA ARG A 167 -4.09 8.99 -14.11
C ARG A 167 -3.82 10.45 -13.76
N TYR A 168 -2.80 10.72 -12.93
CA TYR A 168 -2.41 12.08 -12.60
C TYR A 168 -1.88 12.85 -13.81
N SER A 169 -1.06 12.23 -14.66
CA SER A 169 -0.51 12.91 -15.85
C SER A 169 -1.59 13.26 -16.89
N THR A 170 -2.64 12.43 -16.99
CA THR A 170 -3.77 12.68 -17.91
C THR A 170 -4.66 13.81 -17.40
N ALA A 171 -4.89 13.89 -16.09
CA ALA A 171 -5.69 14.97 -15.48
C ALA A 171 -5.03 16.36 -15.59
N VAL A 172 -3.69 16.42 -15.58
CA VAL A 172 -2.93 17.68 -15.76
C VAL A 172 -2.93 18.14 -17.22
N ARG A 173 -2.98 17.22 -18.19
CA ARG A 173 -2.97 17.56 -19.63
C ARG A 173 -4.33 18.08 -20.14
N LEU A 174 -5.40 17.94 -19.37
CA LEU A 174 -6.77 18.37 -19.72
C LEU A 174 -7.18 19.71 -19.06
N ARG A 175 -6.22 20.45 -18.48
CA ARG A 175 -6.42 21.80 -17.95
C ARG A 175 -5.53 22.79 -18.67
#